data_AF-A0A0R3QL88-F1
#
_entry.id   AF-A0A0R3QL88-F1
#
_cell.length_a   1.000
_cell.length_b   1.000
_cell.length_c   1.000
_cell.angle_alpha   90.00
_cell.angle_beta   90.00
_cell.angle_gamma   90.00
#
_symmetry.space_group_name_H-M   'P 1'
#
loop_
_entity.id
_entity.type
_entity.pdbx_description
1 polymer ?
#
loop_
_entity_poly.entity_id
_entity_poly.type
_entity_poly.pdbx_seq_one_letter_code
_entity_poly.pdbx_strand_id
1 'polypeptide(L)'
;MATLAEQLNPTPVQQAENEPSIIEEEIVASTVAGADTEQLSDLSEGYEGSLTSTKGSSSFSFWYHRIAPLVRNRQVRVLSVINCILTIINLFVILLIVTSCFWLLALKIKHSQLLERDMPCFYRFKPWSQCSATCWDDGEPMPVMQREIDENKLVMTRGKNFAKCPSNIKEKFIQKAPCNLQRQICRCPLKLSSFSNWTDCLHKNPELRKEGGCYQIRILPLEDRLIYVDTSELTRNCSADKCPEYIP
;
A
#
# COMPACT_ATOMS: atom_id res chain seq x y z
N MET A 1 -6.91 49.86 -51.29
CA MET A 1 -8.10 50.29 -50.54
C MET A 1 -7.62 51.07 -49.34
N ALA A 2 -7.93 52.38 -49.32
CA ALA A 2 -7.77 53.27 -48.18
C ALA A 2 -8.68 52.78 -47.02
N THR A 3 -8.48 53.07 -45.74
CA THR A 3 -8.12 54.28 -44.96
C THR A 3 -7.75 53.78 -43.53
N LEU A 4 -7.21 54.52 -42.56
CA LEU A 4 -6.45 55.76 -42.39
C LEU A 4 -6.21 55.81 -40.86
N ALA A 5 -4.99 56.14 -40.45
CA ALA A 5 -4.58 56.28 -39.05
C ALA A 5 -5.05 57.62 -38.45
N GLU A 6 -5.31 57.70 -37.15
CA GLU A 6 -5.11 58.89 -36.27
C GLU A 6 -5.53 58.49 -34.82
N GLN A 7 -4.65 58.34 -33.82
CA GLN A 7 -4.00 59.33 -32.92
C GLN A 7 -4.58 59.37 -31.47
N LEU A 8 -3.64 59.36 -30.51
CA LEU A 8 -3.52 60.17 -29.28
C LEU A 8 -4.42 59.93 -28.04
N ASN A 9 -3.82 59.25 -27.03
CA ASN A 9 -3.38 59.74 -25.70
C ASN A 9 -4.41 60.43 -24.71
N PRO A 10 -4.07 60.83 -23.47
CA PRO A 10 -4.47 60.14 -22.22
C PRO A 10 -5.21 61.03 -21.17
N THR A 11 -5.74 60.41 -20.09
CA THR A 11 -6.09 60.86 -18.69
C THR A 11 -6.23 62.36 -18.30
N PRO A 12 -6.89 62.73 -17.16
CA PRO A 12 -8.07 62.21 -16.43
C PRO A 12 -9.06 63.36 -16.03
N VAL A 13 -10.21 63.06 -15.40
CA VAL A 13 -11.02 64.08 -14.67
C VAL A 13 -11.47 63.53 -13.32
N GLN A 14 -11.01 64.15 -12.24
CA GLN A 14 -11.63 64.06 -10.91
C GLN A 14 -12.77 65.06 -10.83
N GLN A 15 -13.95 64.61 -10.41
CA GLN A 15 -15.01 65.48 -9.92
C GLN A 15 -15.15 65.26 -8.42
N ALA A 16 -14.75 66.27 -7.66
CA ALA A 16 -15.22 66.49 -6.31
C ALA A 16 -16.62 67.08 -6.41
N GLU A 17 -17.58 66.45 -5.75
CA GLU A 17 -18.91 67.03 -5.54
C GLU A 17 -19.17 67.02 -4.03
N ASN A 18 -19.50 68.20 -3.54
CA ASN A 18 -19.66 68.58 -2.15
C ASN A 18 -21.13 68.98 -1.93
N GLU A 19 -21.57 68.92 -0.67
CA GLU A 19 -22.83 69.43 -0.08
C GLU A 19 -24.05 68.47 0.06
N PRO A 20 -24.95 68.68 1.05
CA PRO A 20 -24.83 69.42 2.31
C PRO A 20 -25.32 68.64 3.56
N SER A 21 -25.01 69.24 4.72
CA SER A 21 -25.32 68.86 6.10
C SER A 21 -26.82 68.60 6.40
N ILE A 22 -27.10 67.51 7.11
CA ILE A 22 -28.40 67.22 7.73
C ILE A 22 -28.47 67.95 9.07
N ILE A 23 -29.54 68.71 9.26
CA ILE A 23 -29.91 69.45 10.46
C ILE A 23 -30.41 68.45 11.51
N GLU A 24 -29.81 68.43 12.69
CA GLU A 24 -30.26 67.66 13.85
C GLU A 24 -31.52 68.31 14.44
N GLU A 25 -32.64 67.57 14.45
CA GLU A 25 -33.87 67.98 15.09
C GLU A 25 -33.81 67.58 16.58
N GLU A 26 -33.79 68.59 17.44
CA GLU A 26 -33.78 68.47 18.90
C GLU A 26 -35.08 67.79 19.39
N ILE A 27 -35.00 66.49 19.73
CA ILE A 27 -36.11 65.78 20.35
C ILE A 27 -36.07 66.03 21.86
N VAL A 28 -36.78 67.06 22.31
CA VAL A 28 -37.04 67.32 23.74
C VAL A 28 -37.99 66.25 24.28
N ALA A 29 -37.43 65.16 24.82
CA ALA A 29 -38.19 64.16 25.56
C ALA A 29 -38.47 64.64 26.98
N SER A 30 -39.65 65.24 27.18
CA SER A 30 -40.26 65.51 28.49
C SER A 30 -40.36 64.22 29.31
N THR A 31 -39.54 64.09 30.36
CA THR A 31 -39.64 63.01 31.33
C THR A 31 -40.77 63.30 32.32
N VAL A 32 -41.92 62.66 32.11
CA VAL A 32 -43.00 62.64 33.10
C VAL A 32 -42.65 61.61 34.18
N ALA A 33 -42.34 62.08 35.38
CA ALA A 33 -42.10 61.23 36.55
C ALA A 33 -43.43 60.67 37.08
N GLY A 34 -43.51 59.33 37.23
CA GLY A 34 -44.63 58.64 37.87
C GLY A 34 -44.51 58.64 39.39
N ALA A 35 -45.66 58.56 40.06
CA ALA A 35 -45.92 58.88 41.47
C ALA A 35 -45.26 58.01 42.56
N ASP A 36 -44.22 57.23 42.25
CA ASP A 36 -43.54 56.35 43.22
C ASP A 36 -42.04 56.68 43.40
N THR A 37 -41.59 57.86 42.96
CA THR A 37 -40.19 58.32 43.10
C THR A 37 -39.88 59.07 44.39
N GLU A 38 -40.87 59.23 45.29
CA GLU A 38 -40.78 60.09 46.47
C GLU A 38 -40.12 59.46 47.71
N GLN A 39 -39.59 58.23 47.62
CA GLN A 39 -38.91 57.55 48.74
C GLN A 39 -37.49 57.05 48.44
N LEU A 40 -36.79 57.65 47.47
CA LEU A 40 -35.38 57.29 47.16
C LEU A 40 -34.34 58.39 47.44
N SER A 41 -34.70 59.46 48.17
CA SER A 41 -33.79 60.61 48.41
C SER A 41 -32.90 60.53 49.65
N ASP A 42 -33.03 59.52 50.52
CA ASP A 42 -32.38 59.56 51.85
C ASP A 42 -31.19 58.61 52.03
N LEU A 43 -30.31 58.51 51.03
CA LEU A 43 -28.95 57.96 51.24
C LEU A 43 -27.91 58.73 50.41
N SER A 44 -27.70 60.00 50.75
CA SER A 44 -26.51 60.74 50.38
C SER A 44 -26.00 61.54 51.56
N GLU A 45 -25.23 60.91 52.45
CA GLU A 45 -24.21 61.61 53.24
C GLU A 45 -23.24 60.62 53.87
N GLY A 46 -21.94 60.86 53.66
CA GLY A 46 -20.87 60.27 54.47
C GLY A 46 -19.79 59.51 53.72
N TYR A 47 -18.92 60.23 52.99
CA TYR A 47 -17.46 60.03 53.14
C TYR A 47 -16.66 61.17 52.47
N GLU A 48 -16.18 62.12 53.27
CA GLU A 48 -15.08 62.98 52.85
C GLU A 48 -13.74 62.27 53.03
N GLY A 49 -12.90 62.34 51.99
CA GLY A 49 -11.44 62.48 52.10
C GLY A 49 -10.62 61.30 52.63
N SER A 50 -10.03 60.51 51.71
CA SER A 50 -8.57 60.30 51.70
C SER A 50 -8.14 59.62 50.40
N LEU A 51 -7.29 60.31 49.64
CA LEU A 51 -6.55 59.77 48.49
C LEU A 51 -5.57 58.69 48.98
N THR A 52 -6.00 57.44 48.98
CA THR A 52 -5.08 56.31 48.87
C THR A 52 -5.53 55.42 47.72
N SER A 53 -4.71 55.44 46.67
CA SER A 53 -4.79 54.55 45.50
C SER A 53 -5.10 53.11 45.93
N THR A 54 -6.32 52.65 45.65
CA THR A 54 -6.65 51.23 45.76
C THR A 54 -6.93 50.72 44.36
N LYS A 55 -5.93 50.00 43.84
CA LYS A 55 -5.93 49.22 42.60
C LYS A 55 -7.30 48.60 42.29
N GLY A 56 -7.80 48.89 41.09
CA GLY A 56 -8.74 48.12 40.27
C GLY A 56 -9.71 47.21 41.02
N SER A 57 -10.93 47.71 41.28
CA SER A 57 -12.06 46.82 41.60
C SER A 57 -12.30 45.90 40.39
N SER A 58 -11.92 44.63 40.51
CA SER A 58 -12.23 43.64 39.48
C SER A 58 -13.75 43.62 39.28
N SER A 59 -14.21 43.76 38.03
CA SER A 59 -15.62 43.65 37.61
C SER A 59 -16.33 42.41 38.20
N PHE A 60 -15.56 41.37 38.53
CA PHE A 60 -16.00 40.15 39.22
C PHE A 60 -16.56 40.38 40.63
N SER A 61 -16.04 41.32 41.42
CA SER A 61 -16.52 41.57 42.79
C SER A 61 -17.92 42.17 42.80
N PHE A 62 -18.19 43.08 41.87
CA PHE A 62 -19.51 43.71 41.71
C PHE A 62 -20.56 42.71 41.18
N TRP A 63 -20.17 41.86 40.23
CA TRP A 63 -21.01 40.78 39.71
C TRP A 63 -21.35 39.72 40.77
N TYR A 64 -20.37 39.39 41.64
CA TYR A 64 -20.56 38.45 42.75
C TYR A 64 -21.59 38.97 43.76
N HIS A 65 -21.55 40.25 44.13
CA HIS A 65 -22.52 40.85 45.04
C HIS A 65 -23.96 40.85 44.49
N ARG A 66 -24.14 40.95 43.16
CA ARG A 66 -25.47 40.85 42.53
C ARG A 66 -26.03 39.43 42.50
N ILE A 67 -25.18 38.40 42.49
CA ILE A 67 -25.58 36.99 42.37
C ILE A 67 -25.68 36.30 43.74
N ALA A 68 -24.99 36.82 44.75
CA ALA A 68 -25.04 36.36 46.13
C ALA A 68 -26.47 36.12 46.68
N PRO A 69 -27.48 37.00 46.49
CA PRO A 69 -28.83 36.73 46.99
C PRO A 69 -29.56 35.60 46.25
N LEU A 70 -29.32 35.43 44.95
CA LEU A 70 -29.93 34.38 44.11
C LEU A 70 -29.37 32.98 44.44
N VAL A 71 -28.10 32.92 44.84
CA VAL A 71 -27.40 31.71 45.26
C VAL A 71 -27.84 31.23 46.64
N ARG A 72 -28.69 31.96 47.38
CA ARG A 72 -29.15 31.51 48.70
C ARG A 72 -30.18 30.35 48.62
N ASN A 73 -30.82 30.15 47.46
CA ASN A 73 -31.80 29.06 47.26
C ASN A 73 -31.11 27.73 46.85
N ARG A 74 -31.42 26.64 47.58
CA ARG A 74 -30.85 25.30 47.36
C ARG A 74 -31.12 24.74 45.96
N GLN A 75 -32.30 24.98 45.39
CA GLN A 75 -32.66 24.49 44.06
C GLN A 75 -31.87 25.19 42.96
N VAL A 76 -31.67 26.50 43.08
CA VAL A 76 -30.88 27.31 42.13
C VAL A 76 -29.40 26.91 42.15
N ARG A 77 -28.84 26.56 43.32
CA ARG A 77 -27.47 26.02 43.43
C ARG A 77 -27.30 24.69 42.69
N VAL A 78 -28.22 23.75 42.88
CA VAL A 78 -28.13 22.43 42.22
C VAL A 78 -28.24 22.58 40.70
N LEU A 79 -29.18 23.40 40.23
CA LEU A 79 -29.35 23.66 38.79
C LEU A 79 -28.12 24.37 38.20
N SER A 80 -27.50 25.31 38.93
CA SER A 80 -26.27 25.99 38.53
C SER A 80 -25.08 25.03 38.44
N VAL A 81 -24.94 24.09 39.37
CA VAL A 81 -23.88 23.06 39.34
C VAL A 81 -24.08 22.13 38.14
N ILE A 82 -25.31 21.68 37.89
CA ILE A 82 -25.64 20.82 36.74
C ILE A 82 -25.34 21.54 35.42
N ASN A 83 -25.77 22.81 35.28
CA ASN A 83 -25.47 23.61 34.10
C ASN A 83 -23.96 23.85 33.94
N CYS A 84 -23.22 24.07 35.02
CA CYS A 84 -21.77 24.18 34.98
C CYS A 84 -21.12 22.87 34.46
N ILE A 85 -21.53 21.72 34.98
CA ILE A 85 -21.05 20.41 34.50
C ILE A 85 -21.39 20.20 33.02
N LEU A 86 -22.62 20.52 32.60
CA LEU A 86 -23.02 20.44 31.18
C LEU A 86 -22.19 21.37 30.29
N THR A 87 -21.88 22.59 30.74
CA THR A 87 -21.02 23.51 29.97
C THR A 87 -19.60 22.97 29.83
N ILE A 88 -19.06 22.34 30.87
CA ILE A 88 -17.74 21.69 30.83
C ILE A 88 -17.75 20.52 29.85
N ILE A 89 -18.76 19.65 29.91
CA ILE A 89 -18.91 18.52 28.98
C ILE A 89 -19.03 19.03 27.53
N ASN A 90 -19.87 20.02 27.27
CA ASN A 90 -20.02 20.61 25.94
C ASN A 90 -18.71 21.23 25.43
N LEU A 91 -17.95 21.89 26.30
CA LEU A 91 -16.64 22.42 25.96
C LEU A 91 -15.65 21.30 25.59
N PHE A 92 -15.62 20.19 26.33
CA PHE A 92 -14.82 19.03 25.98
C PHE A 92 -15.24 18.41 24.65
N VAL A 93 -16.53 18.28 24.39
CA VAL A 93 -17.05 17.76 23.10
C VAL A 93 -16.61 18.66 21.94
N ILE A 94 -16.71 19.98 22.08
CA ILE A 94 -16.25 20.93 21.06
C ILE A 94 -14.74 20.79 20.82
N LEU A 95 -13.93 20.69 21.88
CA LEU A 95 -12.49 20.49 21.75
C LEU A 95 -12.15 19.16 21.04
N LEU A 96 -12.87 18.08 21.34
CA LEU A 96 -12.71 16.80 20.65
C LEU A 96 -13.06 16.90 19.15
N ILE A 97 -14.14 17.60 18.80
CA ILE A 97 -14.51 17.82 17.40
C ILE A 97 -13.41 18.60 16.68
N VAL A 98 -12.96 19.71 17.26
CA VAL A 98 -11.92 20.57 16.66
C VAL A 98 -10.62 19.81 16.45
N THR A 99 -10.15 19.08 17.47
CA THR A 99 -8.92 18.27 17.37
C THR A 99 -9.04 17.14 16.35
N SER A 100 -10.19 16.46 16.28
CA SER A 100 -10.48 15.45 15.25
C SER A 100 -10.44 16.04 13.84
N CYS A 101 -11.04 17.23 13.63
CA CYS A 101 -10.97 17.94 12.35
C CYS A 101 -9.53 18.24 11.93
N PHE A 102 -8.71 18.79 12.83
CA PHE A 102 -7.29 19.04 12.55
C PHE A 102 -6.53 17.76 12.23
N TRP A 103 -6.83 16.65 12.93
CA TRP A 103 -6.19 15.37 12.68
C TRP A 103 -6.54 14.80 11.30
N LEU A 104 -7.80 14.90 10.88
CA LEU A 104 -8.23 14.49 9.53
C LEU A 104 -7.57 15.33 8.42
N LEU A 105 -7.44 16.65 8.63
CA LEU A 105 -6.69 17.54 7.73
C LEU A 105 -5.23 17.12 7.61
N ALA A 106 -4.57 16.86 8.74
CA ALA A 106 -3.18 16.39 8.75
C ALA A 106 -3.01 15.04 8.04
N LEU A 107 -3.94 14.10 8.25
CA LEU A 107 -3.95 12.81 7.53
C LEU A 107 -4.13 13.01 6.02
N LYS A 108 -5.03 13.91 5.60
CA LYS A 108 -5.20 14.23 4.18
C LYS A 108 -3.94 14.79 3.54
N ILE A 109 -3.27 15.72 4.20
CA ILE A 109 -2.02 16.33 3.71
C ILE A 109 -0.91 15.29 3.64
N LYS A 110 -0.75 14.46 4.68
CA LYS A 110 0.24 13.38 4.64
C LYS A 110 -0.07 12.36 3.55
N HIS A 111 -1.34 12.04 3.34
CA HIS A 111 -1.75 11.13 2.28
C HIS A 111 -1.45 11.69 0.88
N SER A 112 -1.69 12.99 0.64
CA SER A 112 -1.33 13.62 -0.63
C SER A 112 0.17 13.67 -0.84
N GLN A 113 0.95 13.97 0.20
CA GLN A 113 2.42 13.95 0.13
C GLN A 113 2.99 12.54 -0.12
N LEU A 114 2.38 11.50 0.46
CA LEU A 114 2.75 10.11 0.20
C LEU A 114 2.37 9.64 -1.21
N LEU A 115 1.31 10.21 -1.80
CA LEU A 115 0.96 10.00 -3.20
C LEU A 115 1.94 10.70 -4.16
N GLU A 116 2.48 11.85 -3.75
CA GLU A 116 3.46 12.63 -4.53
C GLU A 116 4.86 12.04 -4.51
N ARG A 117 5.22 11.21 -3.51
CA ARG A 117 6.50 10.52 -3.53
C ARG A 117 6.55 9.57 -4.72
N ASP A 118 7.47 9.86 -5.64
CA ASP A 118 7.73 9.01 -6.80
C ASP A 118 8.17 7.63 -6.33
N MET A 119 7.53 6.58 -6.86
CA MET A 119 7.90 5.20 -6.62
C MET A 119 8.12 4.51 -7.96
N PRO A 120 9.26 3.84 -8.17
CA PRO A 120 9.50 3.11 -9.40
C PRO A 120 8.62 1.86 -9.50
N CYS A 121 8.49 1.33 -10.71
CA CYS A 121 7.93 0.00 -10.91
C CYS A 121 8.87 -1.04 -10.31
N PHE A 122 8.43 -1.76 -9.28
CA PHE A 122 9.21 -2.83 -8.67
C PHE A 122 8.40 -4.11 -8.63
N TYR A 123 9.02 -5.22 -9.01
CA TYR A 123 8.39 -6.53 -9.00
C TYR A 123 9.41 -7.59 -8.66
N ARG A 124 8.93 -8.69 -8.10
CA ARG A 124 9.74 -9.87 -7.81
C ARG A 124 9.06 -11.09 -8.40
N PHE A 125 9.83 -12.00 -8.98
CA PHE A 125 9.30 -13.28 -9.40
C PHE A 125 9.03 -14.18 -8.19
N LYS A 126 7.97 -14.98 -8.30
CA LYS A 126 7.75 -16.14 -7.43
C LYS A 126 8.91 -17.14 -7.57
N PRO A 127 9.07 -18.07 -6.60
CA PRO A 127 9.93 -19.22 -6.80
C PRO A 127 9.59 -19.97 -8.09
N TRP A 128 10.57 -20.69 -8.64
CA TRP A 128 10.34 -21.58 -9.77
C TRP A 128 9.27 -22.62 -9.44
N SER A 129 8.39 -22.90 -10.40
CA SER A 129 7.49 -24.04 -10.33
C SER A 129 8.27 -25.35 -10.30
N GLN A 130 7.58 -26.44 -9.98
CA GLN A 130 8.10 -27.77 -10.29
C GLN A 130 8.33 -27.90 -11.80
N CYS A 131 9.29 -28.72 -12.18
CA CYS A 131 9.54 -29.09 -13.56
C CYS A 131 8.33 -29.80 -14.16
N SER A 132 8.09 -29.57 -15.45
CA SER A 132 7.05 -30.29 -16.20
C SER A 132 7.27 -31.80 -16.22
N ALA A 133 8.54 -32.26 -16.21
CA ALA A 133 8.89 -33.67 -16.11
C ALA A 133 10.20 -33.86 -15.35
N THR A 134 10.40 -35.06 -14.80
CA THR A 134 11.63 -35.45 -14.08
C THR A 134 12.81 -35.69 -15.02
N CYS A 135 12.54 -36.19 -16.22
CA CYS A 135 13.48 -36.46 -17.30
C CYS A 135 12.83 -36.15 -18.65
N TRP A 136 13.64 -36.09 -19.70
CA TRP A 136 13.25 -35.86 -21.08
C TRP A 136 13.12 -37.21 -21.79
N ASP A 137 11.97 -37.48 -22.37
CA ASP A 137 11.75 -38.69 -23.18
C ASP A 137 11.87 -38.39 -24.68
N ASP A 138 12.19 -39.40 -25.47
CA ASP A 138 12.36 -39.25 -26.91
C ASP A 138 10.99 -38.99 -27.58
N GLY A 139 10.84 -37.81 -28.21
CA GLY A 139 9.59 -37.38 -28.87
C GLY A 139 8.79 -36.33 -28.09
N GLU A 140 9.13 -36.09 -26.83
CA GLU A 140 8.50 -35.06 -25.99
C GLU A 140 9.35 -33.78 -25.93
N PRO A 141 8.77 -32.60 -25.62
CA PRO A 141 9.55 -31.39 -25.42
C PRO A 141 10.39 -31.48 -24.14
N MET A 142 11.53 -30.80 -24.14
CA MET A 142 12.43 -30.73 -22.99
C MET A 142 11.70 -30.22 -21.73
N PRO A 143 11.96 -30.79 -20.54
CA PRO A 143 11.33 -30.35 -19.31
C PRO A 143 11.66 -28.89 -19.00
N VAL A 144 10.61 -28.13 -18.67
CA VAL A 144 10.70 -26.71 -18.34
C VAL A 144 10.06 -26.44 -16.99
N MET A 145 10.62 -25.47 -16.28
CA MET A 145 10.01 -24.84 -15.12
C MET A 145 9.65 -23.41 -15.49
N GLN A 146 8.60 -22.88 -14.85
CA GLN A 146 8.13 -21.54 -15.09
C GLN A 146 7.99 -20.77 -13.78
N ARG A 147 8.10 -19.45 -13.86
CA ARG A 147 7.78 -18.56 -12.74
C ARG A 147 7.10 -17.31 -13.24
N GLU A 148 6.21 -16.81 -12.39
CA GLU A 148 5.39 -15.64 -12.63
C GLU A 148 5.75 -14.55 -11.62
N ILE A 149 5.24 -13.35 -11.82
CA ILE A 149 5.42 -12.26 -10.87
C ILE A 149 4.60 -12.53 -9.60
N ASP A 150 5.20 -12.23 -8.45
CA ASP A 150 4.50 -12.23 -7.17
C ASP A 150 3.67 -10.95 -7.03
N GLU A 151 2.35 -11.09 -7.17
CA GLU A 151 1.40 -9.98 -7.07
C GLU A 151 1.47 -9.25 -5.73
N ASN A 152 1.81 -9.94 -4.64
CA ASN A 152 1.92 -9.32 -3.32
C ASN A 152 3.17 -8.43 -3.19
N LYS A 153 4.14 -8.59 -4.09
CA LYS A 153 5.38 -7.81 -4.14
C LYS A 153 5.43 -6.86 -5.34
N LEU A 154 4.36 -6.79 -6.14
CA LEU A 154 4.25 -5.87 -7.25
C LEU A 154 3.89 -4.47 -6.74
N VAL A 155 4.79 -3.51 -6.98
CA VAL A 155 4.58 -2.09 -6.71
C VAL A 155 4.43 -1.37 -8.03
N MET A 156 3.24 -0.81 -8.25
CA MET A 156 2.96 0.02 -9.42
C MET A 156 3.67 1.38 -9.31
N THR A 157 4.13 1.90 -10.46
CA THR A 157 4.76 3.21 -10.53
C THR A 157 3.81 4.30 -10.00
N ARG A 158 4.34 5.20 -9.17
CA ARG A 158 3.68 6.44 -8.75
C ARG A 158 4.55 7.63 -9.06
N GLY A 159 3.92 8.77 -9.36
CA GLY A 159 4.61 10.01 -9.71
C GLY A 159 4.99 10.11 -11.19
N LYS A 160 5.86 11.06 -11.53
CA LYS A 160 6.20 11.44 -12.92
C LYS A 160 7.65 11.12 -13.30
N ASN A 161 8.51 10.90 -12.31
CA ASN A 161 9.95 10.74 -12.53
C ASN A 161 10.36 9.32 -12.98
N PHE A 162 9.46 8.33 -12.88
CA PHE A 162 9.73 6.95 -13.27
C PHE A 162 8.82 6.47 -14.40
N ALA A 163 9.32 5.54 -15.22
CA ALA A 163 8.53 4.90 -16.26
C ALA A 163 7.35 4.11 -15.68
N LYS A 164 6.20 4.16 -16.36
CA LYS A 164 5.01 3.39 -15.97
C LYS A 164 5.29 1.89 -16.08
N CYS A 165 4.80 1.12 -15.10
CA CYS A 165 4.77 -0.33 -15.22
C CYS A 165 4.04 -0.75 -16.51
N PRO A 166 4.49 -1.82 -17.18
CA PRO A 166 3.74 -2.43 -18.27
C PRO A 166 2.32 -2.79 -17.81
N SER A 167 1.31 -2.43 -18.60
CA SER A 167 -0.11 -2.69 -18.27
C SER A 167 -0.41 -4.18 -18.09
N ASN A 168 0.30 -5.03 -18.83
CA ASN A 168 0.11 -6.48 -18.81
C ASN A 168 1.21 -7.19 -18.00
N ILE A 169 1.83 -6.52 -17.04
CA ILE A 169 2.92 -7.08 -16.24
C ILE A 169 2.50 -8.37 -15.53
N LYS A 170 1.25 -8.47 -15.08
CA LYS A 170 0.73 -9.65 -14.38
C LYS A 170 0.59 -10.89 -15.27
N GLU A 171 0.12 -10.69 -16.50
CA GLU A 171 -0.28 -11.80 -17.39
C GLU A 171 0.83 -12.22 -18.35
N LYS A 172 1.66 -11.27 -18.81
CA LYS A 172 2.62 -11.52 -19.90
C LYS A 172 4.04 -11.81 -19.43
N PHE A 173 4.35 -11.58 -18.16
CA PHE A 173 5.70 -11.79 -17.62
C PHE A 173 5.83 -13.19 -17.00
N ILE A 174 5.81 -14.20 -17.87
CA ILE A 174 6.12 -15.57 -17.51
C ILE A 174 7.55 -15.86 -17.97
N GLN A 175 8.41 -16.22 -17.03
CA GLN A 175 9.74 -16.70 -17.35
C GLN A 175 9.72 -18.22 -17.40
N LYS A 176 10.32 -18.78 -18.45
CA LYS A 176 10.50 -20.22 -18.63
C LYS A 176 12.00 -20.52 -18.67
N ALA A 177 12.40 -21.60 -18.01
CA ALA A 177 13.77 -22.08 -18.03
C ALA A 177 13.77 -23.61 -18.13
N PRO A 178 14.76 -24.20 -18.84
CA PRO A 178 14.95 -25.64 -18.83
C PRO A 178 15.36 -26.09 -17.42
N CYS A 179 14.93 -27.28 -17.03
CA CYS A 179 15.18 -27.80 -15.70
C CYS A 179 15.51 -29.30 -15.74
N ASN A 180 15.99 -29.84 -14.60
CA ASN A 180 16.54 -31.20 -14.52
C ASN A 180 17.70 -31.46 -15.49
N LEU A 181 18.58 -30.47 -15.62
CA LEU A 181 19.72 -30.43 -16.57
C LEU A 181 20.96 -31.23 -16.16
N GLN A 182 20.93 -31.97 -15.06
CA GLN A 182 22.16 -32.55 -14.51
C GLN A 182 22.69 -33.70 -15.39
N ARG A 183 23.68 -33.33 -16.24
CA ARG A 183 24.70 -34.11 -16.98
C ARG A 183 24.36 -35.59 -17.23
N GLN A 184 24.12 -35.94 -18.51
CA GLN A 184 23.85 -37.28 -19.05
C GLN A 184 22.51 -37.94 -18.67
N ILE A 185 21.74 -37.34 -17.76
CA ILE A 185 20.42 -37.83 -17.31
C ILE A 185 19.28 -36.96 -17.86
N CYS A 186 19.57 -36.08 -18.84
CA CYS A 186 18.49 -35.38 -19.53
C CYS A 186 17.51 -36.42 -20.07
N ARG A 187 18.02 -37.53 -20.62
CA ARG A 187 17.17 -38.61 -21.08
C ARG A 187 16.70 -39.51 -19.96
N CYS A 188 15.42 -39.88 -20.01
CA CYS A 188 14.87 -40.88 -19.13
C CYS A 188 15.66 -42.21 -19.25
N PRO A 189 15.94 -42.87 -18.12
CA PRO A 189 16.72 -44.11 -18.14
C PRO A 189 15.94 -45.20 -18.87
N LEU A 190 16.64 -45.94 -19.73
CA LEU A 190 16.07 -47.13 -20.36
C LEU A 190 16.37 -48.35 -19.51
N LYS A 191 15.44 -49.31 -19.52
CA LYS A 191 15.64 -50.59 -18.83
C LYS A 191 16.62 -51.45 -19.61
N LEU A 192 17.48 -52.20 -18.92
CA LEU A 192 18.38 -53.12 -19.59
C LEU A 192 17.60 -54.15 -20.44
N SER A 193 16.43 -54.60 -19.96
CA SER A 193 15.52 -55.50 -20.67
C SER A 193 14.99 -54.99 -22.02
N SER A 194 14.97 -53.68 -22.27
CA SER A 194 14.49 -53.15 -23.56
C SER A 194 15.46 -53.39 -24.70
N PHE A 195 16.74 -53.66 -24.40
CA PHE A 195 17.74 -53.96 -25.42
C PHE A 195 17.70 -55.45 -25.77
N SER A 196 17.04 -55.78 -26.89
CA SER A 196 16.87 -57.15 -27.38
C SER A 196 17.96 -57.60 -28.36
N ASN A 197 18.88 -56.72 -28.73
CA ASN A 197 19.98 -57.03 -29.63
C ASN A 197 21.13 -57.71 -28.87
N TRP A 198 21.67 -58.75 -29.47
CA TRP A 198 22.75 -59.56 -28.91
C TRP A 198 23.89 -59.67 -29.93
N THR A 199 25.11 -59.80 -29.43
CA THR A 199 26.26 -60.13 -30.28
C THR A 199 26.08 -61.50 -30.92
N ASP A 200 26.97 -61.83 -31.85
CA ASP A 200 27.15 -63.22 -32.26
C ASP A 200 27.61 -64.08 -31.07
N CYS A 201 27.43 -65.39 -31.20
CA CYS A 201 27.85 -66.34 -30.18
C CYS A 201 29.38 -66.41 -30.13
N LEU A 202 29.94 -66.17 -28.94
CA LEU A 202 31.36 -66.21 -28.66
C LEU A 202 31.67 -67.43 -27.79
N HIS A 203 32.83 -68.07 -28.01
CA HIS A 203 33.27 -69.18 -27.15
C HIS A 203 33.55 -68.68 -25.73
N LYS A 204 33.05 -69.40 -24.73
CA LYS A 204 33.38 -69.13 -23.32
C LYS A 204 34.84 -69.45 -23.03
N ASN A 205 35.33 -70.55 -23.60
CA ASN A 205 36.72 -70.95 -23.56
C ASN A 205 37.22 -71.19 -24.99
N PRO A 206 38.14 -70.35 -25.51
CA PRO A 206 38.70 -70.50 -26.85
C PRO A 206 39.41 -71.85 -27.09
N GLU A 207 40.03 -72.45 -26.06
CA GLU A 207 40.76 -73.72 -26.19
C GLU A 207 39.82 -74.91 -26.38
N LEU A 208 38.69 -74.89 -25.65
CA LEU A 208 37.67 -75.95 -25.71
C LEU A 208 36.62 -75.71 -26.80
N ARG A 209 36.68 -74.58 -27.52
CA ARG A 209 35.77 -74.19 -28.61
C ARG A 209 34.30 -74.47 -28.27
N LYS A 210 33.60 -75.28 -29.08
CA LYS A 210 32.19 -75.62 -28.92
C LYS A 210 31.92 -76.45 -27.66
N GLU A 211 32.86 -77.29 -27.24
CA GLU A 211 32.73 -78.14 -26.04
C GLU A 211 32.75 -77.30 -24.75
N GLY A 212 33.48 -76.18 -24.75
CA GLY A 212 33.48 -75.20 -23.66
C GLY A 212 32.21 -74.35 -23.56
N GLY A 213 31.30 -74.47 -24.53
CA GLY A 213 30.06 -73.72 -24.62
C GLY A 213 30.24 -72.28 -25.15
N CYS A 214 29.12 -71.71 -25.60
CA CYS A 214 29.07 -70.36 -26.15
C CYS A 214 28.14 -69.44 -25.37
N TYR A 215 28.40 -68.14 -25.44
CA TYR A 215 27.56 -67.10 -24.87
C TYR A 215 27.42 -65.91 -25.82
N GLN A 216 26.36 -65.13 -25.61
CA GLN A 216 26.13 -63.85 -26.26
C GLN A 216 26.11 -62.75 -25.22
N ILE A 217 26.56 -61.56 -25.62
CA ILE A 217 26.53 -60.34 -24.81
C ILE A 217 25.45 -59.44 -25.39
N ARG A 218 24.69 -58.77 -24.53
CA ARG A 218 23.68 -57.81 -24.95
C ARG A 218 24.35 -56.56 -25.53
N ILE A 219 23.94 -56.14 -26.72
CA ILE A 219 24.48 -54.94 -27.37
C ILE A 219 23.79 -53.71 -26.79
N LEU A 220 24.57 -52.81 -26.22
CA LEU A 220 24.08 -51.55 -25.66
C LEU A 220 24.48 -50.38 -26.59
N PRO A 221 23.57 -49.43 -26.86
CA PRO A 221 23.89 -48.28 -27.69
C PRO A 221 24.85 -47.32 -26.98
N LEU A 222 25.73 -46.67 -27.75
CA LEU A 222 26.64 -45.62 -27.28
C LEU A 222 25.91 -44.26 -27.25
N GLU A 223 24.90 -44.16 -26.41
CA GLU A 223 24.14 -42.92 -26.20
C GLU A 223 24.43 -42.31 -24.83
N ASP A 224 24.36 -40.98 -24.74
CA ASP A 224 24.42 -40.23 -23.47
C ASP A 224 23.09 -40.40 -22.69
N ARG A 225 22.79 -41.62 -22.24
CA ARG A 225 21.65 -41.94 -21.37
C ARG A 225 22.01 -42.98 -20.32
N LEU A 226 21.33 -42.93 -19.19
CA LEU A 226 21.45 -43.97 -18.17
C LEU A 226 20.70 -45.25 -18.56
N ILE A 227 21.25 -46.39 -18.17
CA ILE A 227 20.59 -47.70 -18.29
C ILE A 227 20.29 -48.22 -16.88
N TYR A 228 19.03 -48.47 -16.59
CA TYR A 228 18.57 -49.08 -15.36
C TYR A 228 18.67 -50.60 -15.46
N VAL A 229 19.46 -51.22 -14.59
CA VAL A 229 19.67 -52.67 -14.56
C VAL A 229 18.47 -53.33 -13.86
N ASP A 230 17.47 -53.71 -14.64
CA ASP A 230 16.26 -54.39 -14.17
C ASP A 230 16.34 -55.92 -14.29
N THR A 231 17.33 -56.44 -15.02
CA THR A 231 17.57 -57.87 -15.23
C THR A 231 19.05 -58.20 -15.07
N SER A 232 19.35 -59.43 -14.67
CA SER A 232 20.72 -59.97 -14.59
C SER A 232 21.24 -60.50 -15.93
N GLU A 233 20.40 -60.56 -16.96
CA GLU A 233 20.74 -61.13 -18.28
C GLU A 233 21.58 -60.17 -19.14
N LEU A 234 22.76 -59.78 -18.67
CA LEU A 234 23.73 -59.07 -19.52
C LEU A 234 24.35 -60.03 -20.56
N THR A 235 24.49 -61.29 -20.18
CA THR A 235 24.97 -62.38 -21.02
C THR A 235 23.98 -63.53 -21.00
N ARG A 236 23.86 -64.26 -22.11
CA ARG A 236 23.05 -65.49 -22.18
C ARG A 236 23.80 -66.61 -22.89
N ASN A 237 23.48 -67.85 -22.54
CA ASN A 237 24.06 -69.01 -23.22
C ASN A 237 23.46 -69.17 -24.62
N CYS A 238 24.29 -69.55 -25.58
CA CYS A 238 23.83 -69.96 -26.91
C CYS A 238 23.41 -71.42 -26.92
N SER A 239 22.50 -71.76 -27.84
CA SER A 239 22.33 -73.17 -28.24
C SER A 239 23.59 -73.67 -28.96
N ALA A 240 23.84 -74.98 -28.88
CA ALA A 240 25.01 -75.60 -29.51
C ALA A 240 25.07 -75.34 -31.02
N ASP A 241 23.92 -75.23 -31.69
CA ASP A 241 23.83 -75.02 -33.13
C ASP A 241 24.24 -73.61 -33.58
N LYS A 242 24.19 -72.63 -32.67
CA LYS A 242 24.58 -71.23 -32.95
C LYS A 242 26.02 -70.93 -32.55
N CYS A 243 26.71 -71.87 -31.94
CA CYS A 243 28.11 -71.72 -31.52
C CYS A 243 29.02 -71.91 -32.75
N PRO A 244 29.83 -70.92 -33.13
CA PRO A 244 30.66 -71.02 -34.32
C PRO A 244 31.68 -72.17 -34.19
N GLU A 245 31.93 -72.89 -35.29
CA GLU A 245 32.91 -73.98 -35.32
C GLU A 245 34.36 -73.49 -35.25
N TYR A 246 34.60 -72.27 -35.77
CA TYR A 246 35.91 -71.66 -35.86
C TYR A 246 35.90 -70.29 -35.18
N ILE A 247 37.01 -69.96 -34.51
CA ILE A 247 37.22 -68.62 -33.95
C ILE A 247 37.51 -67.70 -35.15
N PRO A 248 36.80 -66.58 -35.33
CA PRO A 248 37.12 -65.60 -36.36
C PRO A 248 38.51 -64.99 -36.18
#